data_AF-A0A7J7RH22-F1
#
_entry.id   AF-A0A7J7RH22-F1
#
_cell.length_a   1.000
_cell.length_b   1.000
_cell.length_c   1.000
_cell.angle_alpha   90.00
_cell.angle_beta   90.00
_cell.angle_gamma   90.00
#
_symmetry.space_group_name_H-M   'P 1'
#
loop_
_entity.id
_entity.type
_entity.pdbx_description
1 polymer ?
#
loop_
_entity_poly.entity_id
_entity_poly.type
_entity_poly.pdbx_seq_one_letter_code
_entity_poly.pdbx_strand_id
1 'polypeptide(L)'
;MASERLPNRPACLLVASGAAEGVSAQSFLHCFTLASAAFNLQVATPGGKTMDFVDMSESNARWVQDFRLKAYASPAKLESIDGARYHALLIPSCPGALADLASSGSLARILQHFHSESSSHRNLRFEPEAAAPVFPGAGQRPPGEPICAVGHGVAALCCATNEDRSWVFRGYSVTGPSVYELVRAPGFARLPLIVEDFVKDAGASFSASEPDAVHVVLDRHLVTGQNAGSTVPAVQNLLFLCGSRK
;
A
#
# COMPACT_ATOMS: atom_id res chain seq x y z
N MET A 1 11.19 -11.17 22.32
CA MET A 1 9.73 -11.33 22.44
C MET A 1 9.21 -11.81 21.10
N ALA A 2 8.80 -13.09 21.04
CA ALA A 2 8.02 -13.60 19.93
C ALA A 2 6.74 -12.76 19.84
N SER A 3 6.30 -12.39 18.63
CA SER A 3 4.97 -11.83 18.46
C SER A 3 3.99 -12.95 18.75
N GLU A 4 3.62 -13.10 20.03
CA GLU A 4 2.45 -13.87 20.43
C GLU A 4 1.29 -13.28 19.65
N ARG A 5 0.66 -14.10 18.81
CA ARG A 5 -0.59 -13.72 18.14
C ARG A 5 -1.61 -13.42 19.24
N LEU A 6 -1.75 -12.14 19.57
CA LEU A 6 -2.76 -11.68 20.52
C LEU A 6 -4.13 -11.97 19.87
N PRO A 7 -5.00 -12.77 20.50
CA PRO A 7 -6.16 -13.40 19.85
C PRO A 7 -7.24 -12.44 19.34
N ASN A 8 -7.08 -11.13 19.56
CA ASN A 8 -8.08 -10.10 19.23
C ASN A 8 -7.54 -8.93 18.37
N ARG A 9 -6.31 -9.05 17.82
CA ARG A 9 -5.77 -8.02 16.91
C ARG A 9 -6.12 -8.34 15.45
N PRO A 10 -6.61 -7.35 14.68
CA PRO A 10 -6.83 -7.54 13.24
C PRO A 10 -5.51 -7.93 12.56
N ALA A 11 -5.59 -8.81 11.57
CA ALA A 11 -4.44 -9.20 10.76
C ALA A 11 -4.17 -8.16 9.67
N CYS A 12 -2.90 -7.80 9.47
CA CYS A 12 -2.47 -6.88 8.41
C CYS A 12 -1.38 -7.55 7.56
N LEU A 13 -1.57 -7.50 6.25
CA LEU A 13 -0.62 -8.02 5.28
C LEU A 13 0.36 -6.90 4.91
N LEU A 14 1.64 -7.11 5.16
CA LEU A 14 2.70 -6.21 4.71
C LEU A 14 3.36 -6.82 3.46
N VAL A 15 3.10 -6.25 2.30
CA VAL A 15 3.65 -6.73 1.02
C VAL A 15 4.88 -5.90 0.67
N ALA A 16 5.99 -6.56 0.42
CA ALA A 16 7.23 -5.92 -0.01
C ALA A 16 7.77 -6.59 -1.29
N SER A 17 8.66 -5.88 -1.98
CA SER A 17 9.32 -6.42 -3.17
C SER A 17 10.41 -7.43 -2.80
N GLY A 18 10.56 -8.47 -3.62
CA GLY A 18 11.67 -9.41 -3.61
C GLY A 18 12.63 -9.22 -4.79
N ALA A 19 12.55 -8.09 -5.48
CA ALA A 19 13.42 -7.73 -6.60
C ALA A 19 14.75 -7.12 -6.11
N ALA A 20 15.74 -7.06 -7.01
CA ALA A 20 17.11 -6.65 -6.70
C ALA A 20 17.23 -5.15 -6.36
N GLU A 21 16.29 -4.33 -6.85
CA GLU A 21 16.18 -2.91 -6.54
C GLU A 21 15.72 -2.67 -5.08
N GLY A 22 15.23 -3.71 -4.41
CA GLY A 22 15.06 -3.76 -2.97
C GLY A 22 13.90 -2.94 -2.40
N VAL A 23 13.96 -2.79 -1.08
CA VAL A 23 12.97 -2.16 -0.21
C VAL A 23 13.63 -1.05 0.59
N SER A 24 13.04 0.14 0.67
CA SER A 24 13.60 1.23 1.46
C SER A 24 13.60 0.86 2.94
N ALA A 25 14.79 0.76 3.55
CA ALA A 25 14.97 0.36 4.94
C ALA A 25 14.20 1.26 5.90
N GLN A 26 14.24 2.56 5.63
CA GLN A 26 13.59 3.59 6.44
C GLN A 26 12.06 3.44 6.39
N SER A 27 11.48 3.31 5.19
CA SER A 27 10.03 3.13 5.02
C SER A 27 9.56 1.80 5.62
N PHE A 28 10.27 0.70 5.37
CA PHE A 28 9.93 -0.61 5.92
C PHE A 28 9.97 -0.62 7.45
N LEU A 29 11.03 -0.06 8.06
CA LEU A 29 11.16 0.07 9.51
C LEU A 29 9.93 0.78 10.11
N HIS A 30 9.53 1.93 9.55
CA HIS A 30 8.40 2.70 10.04
C HIS A 30 7.07 1.94 9.87
N CYS A 31 6.83 1.36 8.68
CA CYS A 31 5.67 0.52 8.43
C CYS A 31 5.58 -0.65 9.42
N PHE A 32 6.66 -1.41 9.58
CA PHE A 32 6.70 -2.58 10.45
C PHE A 32 6.48 -2.20 11.92
N THR A 33 7.15 -1.15 12.39
CA THR A 33 7.09 -0.73 13.80
C THR A 33 5.71 -0.21 14.18
N LEU A 34 5.13 0.69 13.36
CA LEU A 34 3.81 1.25 13.61
C LEU A 34 2.70 0.20 13.46
N ALA A 35 2.77 -0.64 12.43
CA ALA A 35 1.73 -1.61 12.18
C ALA A 35 1.80 -2.82 13.15
N SER A 36 2.98 -3.24 13.60
CA SER A 36 3.10 -4.32 14.61
C SER A 36 2.53 -3.93 15.98
N ALA A 37 2.46 -2.63 16.27
CA ALA A 37 1.85 -2.13 17.50
C ALA A 37 0.32 -2.34 17.52
N ALA A 38 -0.34 -2.39 16.36
CA ALA A 38 -1.80 -2.45 16.25
C ALA A 38 -2.33 -3.76 15.62
N PHE A 39 -1.55 -4.40 14.76
CA PHE A 39 -1.97 -5.57 13.98
C PHE A 39 -1.13 -6.80 14.28
N ASN A 40 -1.68 -7.95 13.94
CA ASN A 40 -0.89 -9.16 13.71
C ASN A 40 -0.32 -9.10 12.29
N LEU A 41 0.96 -8.76 12.16
CA LEU A 41 1.61 -8.56 10.87
C LEU A 41 2.09 -9.88 10.24
N GLN A 42 1.80 -10.03 8.96
CA GLN A 42 2.44 -11.03 8.11
C GLN A 42 3.15 -10.34 6.95
N VAL A 43 4.45 -10.56 6.82
CA VAL A 43 5.23 -10.06 5.69
C VAL A 43 5.15 -11.05 4.54
N ALA A 44 4.90 -10.56 3.32
CA ALA A 44 4.87 -11.37 2.11
C ALA A 44 5.63 -10.70 0.96
N THR A 45 6.28 -11.53 0.15
CA THR A 45 6.99 -11.11 -1.07
C THR A 45 6.66 -12.07 -2.21
N PRO A 46 6.77 -11.64 -3.48
CA PRO A 46 6.64 -12.54 -4.62
C PRO A 46 7.61 -13.74 -4.52
N GLY A 47 7.07 -14.95 -4.61
CA GLY A 47 7.82 -16.19 -4.46
C GLY A 47 8.37 -16.46 -3.05
N GLY A 48 8.09 -15.61 -2.06
CA GLY A 48 8.68 -15.69 -0.71
C GLY A 48 10.18 -15.38 -0.70
N LYS A 49 10.66 -14.60 -1.66
CA LYS A 49 12.05 -14.15 -1.75
C LYS A 49 12.41 -13.27 -0.57
N THR A 50 13.63 -13.40 -0.07
CA THR A 50 14.17 -12.48 0.95
C THR A 50 14.23 -11.06 0.42
N MET A 51 14.03 -10.08 1.31
CA MET A 51 14.10 -8.67 0.95
C MET A 51 15.53 -8.14 1.06
N ASP A 52 15.96 -7.44 0.02
CA ASP A 52 17.14 -6.60 0.08
C ASP A 52 16.75 -5.19 0.49
N PHE A 53 17.54 -4.57 1.37
CA PHE A 53 17.26 -3.25 1.90
C PHE A 53 18.16 -2.21 1.25
N VAL A 54 17.55 -1.13 0.76
CA VAL A 54 18.21 0.06 0.22
C VAL A 54 18.01 1.26 1.16
N ASP A 55 18.70 2.36 0.90
CA ASP A 55 18.66 3.59 1.72
C ASP A 55 19.00 3.33 3.21
N MET A 56 19.95 2.42 3.44
CA MET A 56 20.46 2.14 4.78
C MET A 56 21.29 3.33 5.28
N SER A 57 21.05 3.73 6.53
CA SER A 57 21.77 4.79 7.22
C SER A 57 22.21 4.29 8.59
N GLU A 58 23.11 5.02 9.26
CA GLU A 58 23.56 4.65 10.61
C GLU A 58 22.39 4.48 11.60
N SER A 59 21.31 5.25 11.41
CA SER A 59 20.13 5.21 12.29
C SER A 59 19.27 3.95 12.14
N ASN A 60 19.28 3.30 10.96
CA ASN A 60 18.44 2.13 10.67
C ASN A 60 19.24 0.83 10.47
N ALA A 61 20.55 0.91 10.29
CA ALA A 61 21.42 -0.23 9.98
C ALA A 61 21.35 -1.32 11.07
N ARG A 62 21.42 -0.91 12.34
CA ARG A 62 21.32 -1.84 13.48
C ARG A 62 19.98 -2.58 13.49
N TRP A 63 18.90 -1.84 13.25
CA TRP A 63 17.58 -2.45 13.21
C TRP A 63 17.44 -3.46 12.05
N VAL A 64 17.96 -3.14 10.87
CA VAL A 64 17.93 -4.06 9.71
C VAL A 64 18.72 -5.34 10.00
N GLN A 65 19.89 -5.23 10.63
CA GLN A 65 20.67 -6.39 11.06
C GLN A 65 19.89 -7.24 12.06
N ASP A 66 19.30 -6.60 13.08
CA ASP A 66 18.49 -7.29 14.10
C ASP A 66 17.25 -7.94 13.49
N PHE A 67 16.59 -7.27 12.54
CA PHE A 67 15.42 -7.78 11.81
C PHE A 67 15.78 -9.06 11.06
N ARG A 68 16.88 -9.06 10.29
CA ARG A 68 17.32 -10.21 9.48
C ARG A 68 17.56 -11.49 10.29
N LEU A 69 17.86 -11.37 11.58
CA LEU A 69 18.09 -12.52 12.47
C LEU A 69 16.79 -13.14 13.01
N LYS A 70 15.62 -12.55 12.72
CA LYS A 70 14.33 -12.97 13.28
C LYS A 70 13.65 -13.96 12.35
N ALA A 71 12.90 -14.90 12.93
CA ALA A 71 12.11 -15.86 12.17
C ALA A 71 11.09 -15.20 11.23
N TYR A 72 10.53 -14.03 11.63
CA TYR A 72 9.60 -13.26 10.81
C TYR A 72 10.24 -12.46 9.68
N ALA A 73 11.57 -12.46 9.55
CA ALA A 73 12.26 -11.90 8.40
C ALA A 73 12.18 -12.80 7.17
N SER A 74 11.75 -14.06 7.34
CA SER A 74 11.39 -14.93 6.23
C SER A 74 9.97 -14.61 5.77
N PRO A 75 9.79 -13.98 4.60
CA PRO A 75 8.47 -13.59 4.14
C PRO A 75 7.67 -14.78 3.62
N ALA A 76 6.35 -14.71 3.75
CA ALA A 76 5.46 -15.67 3.12
C ALA A 76 5.42 -15.48 1.60
N LYS A 77 5.12 -16.55 0.87
CA LYS A 77 4.91 -16.50 -0.58
C LYS A 77 3.61 -15.79 -0.89
N LEU A 78 3.67 -14.66 -1.61
CA LEU A 78 2.50 -13.86 -1.96
C LEU A 78 1.43 -14.70 -2.70
N GLU A 79 1.85 -15.69 -3.48
CA GLU A 79 0.98 -16.61 -4.23
C GLU A 79 0.18 -17.56 -3.34
N SER A 80 0.61 -17.75 -2.09
CA SER A 80 -0.06 -18.61 -1.09
C SER A 80 -0.97 -17.82 -0.14
N ILE A 81 -1.04 -16.50 -0.33
CA ILE A 81 -1.79 -15.60 0.54
C ILE A 81 -3.25 -15.55 0.08
N ASP A 82 -4.14 -16.03 0.95
CA ASP A 82 -5.56 -15.70 0.89
C ASP A 82 -5.81 -14.31 1.50
N GLY A 83 -6.31 -13.38 0.67
CA GLY A 83 -6.60 -12.00 1.03
C GLY A 83 -7.71 -11.85 2.07
N ALA A 84 -8.65 -12.80 2.14
CA ALA A 84 -9.80 -12.75 3.07
C ALA A 84 -9.41 -12.86 4.55
N ARG A 85 -8.16 -13.27 4.83
CA ARG A 85 -7.64 -13.39 6.21
C ARG A 85 -7.17 -12.06 6.79
N TYR A 86 -7.09 -11.00 6.00
CA TYR A 86 -6.49 -9.74 6.38
C TYR A 86 -7.50 -8.60 6.33
N HIS A 87 -7.37 -7.69 7.28
CA HIS A 87 -8.24 -6.52 7.46
C HIS A 87 -7.54 -5.23 7.05
N ALA A 88 -6.29 -5.31 6.59
CA ALA A 88 -5.51 -4.19 6.12
C ALA A 88 -4.36 -4.70 5.24
N LEU A 89 -4.01 -3.90 4.23
CA LEU A 89 -2.88 -4.12 3.35
C LEU A 89 -1.93 -2.92 3.46
N LEU A 90 -0.65 -3.20 3.67
CA LEU A 90 0.39 -2.18 3.78
C LEU A 90 1.54 -2.49 2.82
N ILE A 91 1.91 -1.52 2.01
CA ILE A 91 2.99 -1.61 1.01
C ILE A 91 3.97 -0.45 1.29
N PRO A 92 5.16 -0.72 1.86
CA PRO A 92 6.16 0.31 2.11
C PRO A 92 6.76 0.80 0.78
N SER A 93 7.54 1.88 0.84
CA SER A 93 8.33 2.30 -0.32
C SER A 93 9.36 1.24 -0.66
N CYS A 94 9.18 0.58 -1.80
CA CYS A 94 10.10 -0.40 -2.34
C CYS A 94 10.34 -0.11 -3.82
N PRO A 95 11.53 0.40 -4.20
CA PRO A 95 11.88 0.61 -5.61
C PRO A 95 11.69 -0.64 -6.47
N GLY A 96 11.94 -1.83 -5.91
CA GLY A 96 11.70 -3.10 -6.59
C GLY A 96 10.23 -3.38 -6.96
N ALA A 97 9.26 -2.69 -6.36
CA ALA A 97 7.84 -2.87 -6.69
C ALA A 97 7.54 -2.63 -8.17
N LEU A 98 8.29 -1.76 -8.83
CA LEU A 98 8.18 -1.52 -10.27
C LEU A 98 8.55 -2.74 -11.12
N ALA A 99 9.42 -3.61 -10.59
CA ALA A 99 9.92 -4.79 -11.29
C ALA A 99 9.07 -6.04 -11.05
N ASP A 100 8.52 -6.22 -9.84
CA ASP A 100 7.79 -7.45 -9.48
C ASP A 100 6.33 -7.21 -9.05
N LEU A 101 6.04 -6.23 -8.21
CA LEU A 101 4.69 -6.02 -7.67
C LEU A 101 3.73 -5.38 -8.69
N ALA A 102 4.20 -4.46 -9.53
CA ALA A 102 3.39 -3.73 -10.50
C ALA A 102 2.75 -4.63 -11.58
N SER A 103 3.28 -5.83 -11.77
CA SER A 103 2.75 -6.86 -12.69
C SER A 103 2.35 -8.16 -11.97
N SER A 104 2.20 -8.13 -10.64
CA SER A 104 1.90 -9.34 -9.86
C SER A 104 0.43 -9.71 -9.92
N GLY A 105 0.13 -10.83 -10.60
CA GLY A 105 -1.25 -11.37 -10.67
C GLY A 105 -1.79 -11.84 -9.31
N SER A 106 -0.92 -12.27 -8.39
CA SER A 106 -1.33 -12.64 -7.03
C SER A 106 -1.72 -11.40 -6.21
N LEU A 107 -0.96 -10.31 -6.33
CA LEU A 107 -1.29 -9.05 -5.68
C LEU A 107 -2.58 -8.45 -6.26
N ALA A 108 -2.75 -8.51 -7.58
CA ALA A 108 -3.96 -8.03 -8.25
C ALA A 108 -5.23 -8.65 -7.66
N ARG A 109 -5.24 -9.97 -7.42
CA ARG A 109 -6.36 -10.67 -6.78
C ARG A 109 -6.62 -10.19 -5.36
N ILE A 110 -5.57 -9.96 -4.57
CA ILE A 110 -5.71 -9.44 -3.20
C ILE A 110 -6.28 -8.02 -3.23
N LEU A 111 -5.76 -7.14 -4.09
CA LEU A 111 -6.25 -5.77 -4.24
C LEU A 111 -7.71 -5.72 -4.71
N GLN A 112 -8.08 -6.58 -5.66
CA GLN A 112 -9.47 -6.73 -6.10
C GLN A 112 -10.38 -7.19 -4.97
N HIS A 113 -9.93 -8.13 -4.12
CA HIS A 113 -10.71 -8.57 -2.97
C HIS A 113 -10.91 -7.43 -1.95
N PHE A 114 -9.84 -6.71 -1.63
CA PHE A 114 -9.89 -5.55 -0.74
C PHE A 114 -10.81 -4.45 -1.28
N HIS A 115 -10.92 -4.33 -2.60
CA HIS A 115 -11.87 -3.42 -3.24
C HIS A 115 -13.30 -3.98 -3.29
N SER A 116 -13.49 -5.29 -3.54
CA SER A 116 -14.78 -5.91 -3.88
C SER A 116 -15.67 -6.26 -2.68
N GLU A 117 -15.13 -6.40 -1.47
CA GLU A 117 -15.90 -6.44 -0.22
C GLU A 117 -16.78 -5.16 -0.03
N SER A 118 -16.62 -4.17 -0.91
CA SER A 118 -17.53 -3.05 -1.10
C SER A 118 -18.89 -3.39 -1.74
N SER A 119 -19.01 -4.48 -2.52
CA SER A 119 -20.16 -4.71 -3.40
C SER A 119 -21.25 -5.60 -2.79
N SER A 120 -20.91 -6.49 -1.85
CA SER A 120 -21.89 -7.41 -1.23
C SER A 120 -22.87 -6.74 -0.25
N HIS A 121 -22.60 -5.49 0.16
CA HIS A 121 -23.52 -4.68 0.98
C HIS A 121 -24.39 -3.70 0.16
N ARG A 122 -24.28 -3.68 -1.18
CA ARG A 122 -24.99 -2.72 -2.04
C ARG A 122 -26.38 -3.16 -2.55
N ASN A 123 -26.94 -4.27 -2.09
CA ASN A 123 -28.26 -4.75 -2.54
C ASN A 123 -29.46 -4.30 -1.68
N LEU A 124 -29.32 -3.24 -0.89
CA LEU A 124 -30.49 -2.55 -0.33
C LEU A 124 -30.82 -1.34 -1.20
N ARG A 125 -31.90 -1.54 -1.98
CA ARG A 125 -32.60 -0.60 -2.86
C ARG A 125 -32.63 0.82 -2.29
N PHE A 126 -32.25 1.80 -3.11
CA PHE A 126 -32.63 3.20 -2.90
C PHE A 126 -33.45 3.66 -4.11
N GLU A 127 -34.70 4.02 -3.84
CA GLU A 127 -35.61 4.75 -4.72
C GLU A 127 -35.06 6.15 -5.05
N PRO A 128 -35.49 6.81 -6.14
CA PRO A 128 -34.90 8.06 -6.59
C PRO A 128 -35.56 9.26 -5.89
N GLU A 129 -34.78 10.10 -5.21
CA GLU A 129 -35.21 11.46 -4.91
C GLU A 129 -34.06 12.47 -5.07
N ALA A 130 -34.44 13.69 -5.43
CA ALA A 130 -33.69 14.63 -6.22
C ALA A 130 -32.62 15.47 -5.48
N ALA A 131 -31.62 15.88 -6.28
CA ALA A 131 -30.63 16.96 -6.16
C ALA A 131 -30.56 17.85 -4.89
N ALA A 132 -29.42 17.77 -4.19
CA ALA A 132 -28.63 18.91 -3.66
C ALA A 132 -27.20 18.45 -3.33
N PRO A 133 -26.15 19.30 -3.43
CA PRO A 133 -24.78 18.90 -3.15
C PRO A 133 -24.53 18.85 -1.63
N VAL A 134 -24.43 17.65 -1.08
CA VAL A 134 -24.05 17.43 0.31
C VAL A 134 -22.54 17.17 0.36
N PHE A 135 -21.78 18.09 0.97
CA PHE A 135 -20.40 17.83 1.39
C PHE A 135 -20.41 16.60 2.32
N PRO A 136 -19.59 15.55 2.09
CA PRO A 136 -19.64 14.36 2.92
C PRO A 136 -18.99 14.62 4.28
N GLY A 137 -19.80 15.09 5.22
CA GLY A 137 -19.55 15.01 6.66
C GLY A 137 -19.72 13.57 7.15
N ALA A 138 -18.91 13.22 8.15
CA ALA A 138 -18.88 12.00 8.95
C ALA A 138 -20.15 11.12 8.89
N GLY A 139 -20.01 9.87 8.42
CA GLY A 139 -21.06 8.86 8.61
C GLY A 139 -21.06 7.67 7.65
N GLN A 140 -20.34 7.69 6.53
CA GLN A 140 -20.31 6.55 5.60
C GLN A 140 -19.03 5.74 5.73
N ARG A 141 -19.19 4.50 6.19
CA ARG A 141 -18.17 3.45 6.21
C ARG A 141 -17.55 3.32 4.81
N PRO A 142 -16.24 3.54 4.61
CA PRO A 142 -15.63 3.36 3.30
C PRO A 142 -15.74 1.86 2.93
N PRO A 143 -16.36 1.52 1.80
CA PRO A 143 -16.59 0.13 1.46
C PRO A 143 -15.29 -0.47 0.90
N GLY A 144 -14.91 -1.68 1.33
CA GLY A 144 -13.60 -2.32 1.06
C GLY A 144 -12.71 -2.43 2.31
N GLU A 145 -11.60 -3.16 2.26
CA GLU A 145 -10.58 -3.21 3.34
C GLU A 145 -9.50 -2.13 3.13
N PRO A 146 -8.92 -1.52 4.18
CA PRO A 146 -7.98 -0.42 4.04
C PRO A 146 -6.67 -0.86 3.38
N ILE A 147 -6.23 -0.08 2.40
CA ILE A 147 -4.99 -0.28 1.66
C ILE A 147 -4.11 0.94 1.90
N CYS A 148 -2.84 0.74 2.25
CA CYS A 148 -1.86 1.80 2.36
C CYS A 148 -0.64 1.47 1.50
N ALA A 149 -0.27 2.38 0.59
CA ALA A 149 0.91 2.24 -0.25
C ALA A 149 1.75 3.52 -0.23
N VAL A 150 3.08 3.40 -0.11
CA VAL A 150 3.96 4.56 0.03
C VAL A 150 5.06 4.52 -1.01
N GLY A 151 5.43 5.67 -1.58
CA GLY A 151 6.54 5.80 -2.50
C GLY A 151 6.42 4.87 -3.71
N HIS A 152 7.52 4.20 -4.06
CA HIS A 152 7.51 3.23 -5.16
C HIS A 152 6.58 2.04 -4.91
N GLY A 153 6.19 1.78 -3.67
CA GLY A 153 5.16 0.79 -3.33
C GLY A 153 3.79 1.08 -3.95
N VAL A 154 3.49 2.34 -4.30
CA VAL A 154 2.25 2.71 -5.01
C VAL A 154 2.18 2.05 -6.39
N ALA A 155 3.32 1.76 -7.03
CA ALA A 155 3.36 1.02 -8.29
C ALA A 155 2.68 -0.35 -8.20
N ALA A 156 2.68 -0.95 -7.01
CA ALA A 156 2.02 -2.23 -6.75
C ALA A 156 0.50 -2.16 -7.00
N LEU A 157 -0.13 -0.98 -6.89
CA LEU A 157 -1.56 -0.80 -7.19
C LEU A 157 -1.87 -0.94 -8.69
N CYS A 158 -0.89 -0.76 -9.56
CA CYS A 158 -1.07 -0.74 -11.01
C CYS A 158 -1.41 -2.14 -11.57
N CYS A 159 -1.11 -3.21 -10.85
CA CYS A 159 -1.45 -4.57 -11.28
C CYS A 159 -2.96 -4.88 -11.19
N ALA A 160 -3.72 -4.13 -10.39
CA ALA A 160 -5.13 -4.39 -10.13
C ALA A 160 -6.03 -3.86 -11.25
N THR A 161 -6.18 -4.65 -12.32
CA THR A 161 -7.07 -4.36 -13.46
C THR A 161 -8.24 -5.33 -13.49
N ASN A 162 -9.41 -4.85 -13.92
CA ASN A 162 -10.61 -5.65 -14.14
C ASN A 162 -10.50 -6.46 -15.45
N GLU A 163 -11.45 -7.37 -15.69
CA GLU A 163 -11.50 -8.16 -16.94
C GLU A 163 -11.63 -7.29 -18.20
N ASP A 164 -12.26 -6.12 -18.09
CA ASP A 164 -12.38 -5.12 -19.16
C ASP A 164 -11.11 -4.25 -19.33
N ARG A 165 -10.03 -4.58 -18.62
CA ARG A 165 -8.76 -3.84 -18.52
C ARG A 165 -8.88 -2.46 -17.87
N SER A 166 -10.03 -2.11 -17.31
CA SER A 166 -10.16 -0.89 -16.50
C SER A 166 -9.39 -1.06 -15.19
N TRP A 167 -8.77 0.01 -14.72
CA TRP A 167 -8.08 -0.02 -13.42
C TRP A 167 -9.08 -0.02 -12.28
N VAL A 168 -8.86 -0.85 -11.26
CA VAL A 168 -9.76 -0.99 -10.10
C VAL A 168 -9.93 0.32 -9.32
N PHE A 169 -8.88 1.16 -9.32
CA PHE A 169 -8.89 2.46 -8.66
C PHE A 169 -9.20 3.62 -9.63
N ARG A 170 -9.89 3.35 -10.74
CA ARG A 170 -10.39 4.40 -11.63
C ARG A 170 -11.25 5.40 -10.86
N GLY A 171 -11.01 6.70 -11.07
CA GLY A 171 -11.67 7.79 -10.35
C GLY A 171 -11.25 7.95 -8.88
N TYR A 172 -10.21 7.26 -8.41
CA TYR A 172 -9.60 7.54 -7.11
C TYR A 172 -8.65 8.74 -7.18
N SER A 173 -8.43 9.38 -6.04
CA SER A 173 -7.31 10.29 -5.81
C SER A 173 -6.13 9.52 -5.24
N VAL A 174 -4.97 9.64 -5.87
CA VAL A 174 -3.76 8.88 -5.54
C VAL A 174 -2.55 9.80 -5.55
N THR A 175 -1.58 9.52 -4.69
CA THR A 175 -0.24 10.10 -4.75
C THR A 175 0.83 9.01 -4.80
N GLY A 176 2.04 9.39 -5.17
CA GLY A 176 3.21 8.55 -5.28
C GLY A 176 4.41 9.41 -5.69
N PRO A 177 5.59 8.82 -5.93
CA PRO A 177 6.77 9.57 -6.35
C PRO A 177 6.44 10.38 -7.59
N SER A 178 6.59 11.70 -7.47
CA SER A 178 6.34 12.61 -8.59
C SER A 178 7.38 12.42 -9.68
N VAL A 179 7.04 12.75 -10.93
CA VAL A 179 8.04 12.76 -12.02
C VAL A 179 9.23 13.65 -11.66
N TYR A 180 9.01 14.76 -10.97
CA TYR A 180 10.08 15.65 -10.48
C TYR A 180 11.04 15.00 -9.47
N GLU A 181 10.57 14.08 -8.63
CA GLU A 181 11.44 13.27 -7.77
C GLU A 181 12.16 12.19 -8.58
N LEU A 182 11.44 11.52 -9.48
CA LEU A 182 11.96 10.40 -10.25
C LEU A 182 13.09 10.83 -11.22
N VAL A 183 13.00 12.00 -11.87
CA VAL A 183 14.02 12.49 -12.81
C VAL A 183 15.38 12.77 -12.15
N ARG A 184 15.40 12.97 -10.83
CA ARG A 184 16.65 13.18 -10.06
C ARG A 184 17.41 11.88 -9.85
N ALA A 185 16.77 10.73 -10.01
CA ALA A 185 17.40 9.43 -9.86
C ALA A 185 18.10 9.02 -11.16
N PRO A 186 19.33 8.46 -11.10
CA PRO A 186 20.06 8.04 -12.29
C PRO A 186 19.36 6.91 -13.09
N GLY A 187 18.41 6.23 -12.47
CA GLY A 187 17.62 5.15 -13.07
C GLY A 187 16.36 5.59 -13.81
N PHE A 188 16.03 6.89 -13.85
CA PHE A 188 14.77 7.40 -14.40
C PHE A 188 14.44 6.86 -15.80
N ALA A 189 15.40 6.92 -16.72
CA ALA A 189 15.22 6.50 -18.11
C ALA A 189 15.00 4.98 -18.28
N ARG A 190 15.21 4.19 -17.23
CA ARG A 190 15.05 2.72 -17.22
C ARG A 190 13.82 2.27 -16.45
N LEU A 191 13.05 3.18 -15.88
CA LEU A 191 11.85 2.82 -15.12
C LEU A 191 10.83 2.15 -16.08
N PRO A 192 10.29 0.98 -15.73
CA PRO A 192 9.32 0.28 -16.57
C PRO A 192 7.95 0.96 -16.53
N LEU A 193 7.69 1.78 -15.51
CA LEU A 193 6.42 2.41 -15.24
C LEU A 193 6.65 3.73 -14.49
N ILE A 194 5.95 4.78 -14.92
CA ILE A 194 5.82 6.03 -14.18
C ILE A 194 4.41 6.04 -13.59
N VAL A 195 4.32 5.95 -12.26
CA VAL A 195 3.03 5.83 -11.55
C VAL A 195 2.15 7.06 -11.80
N GLU A 196 2.74 8.25 -11.82
CA GLU A 196 2.02 9.49 -12.09
C GLU A 196 1.30 9.47 -13.46
N ASP A 197 1.99 9.02 -14.51
CA ASP A 197 1.42 8.94 -15.86
C ASP A 197 0.36 7.83 -15.93
N PHE A 198 0.65 6.65 -15.37
CA PHE A 198 -0.30 5.55 -15.31
C PHE A 198 -1.61 5.93 -14.62
N VAL A 199 -1.54 6.62 -13.46
CA VAL A 199 -2.73 7.04 -12.70
C VAL A 199 -3.59 7.99 -13.55
N LYS A 200 -2.96 8.95 -14.24
CA LYS A 200 -3.66 9.91 -15.12
C LYS A 200 -4.30 9.19 -16.31
N ASP A 201 -3.56 8.32 -16.99
CA ASP A 201 -4.02 7.56 -18.16
C ASP A 201 -5.15 6.56 -17.81
N ALA A 202 -5.08 5.97 -16.62
CA ALA A 202 -6.09 5.05 -16.10
C ALA A 202 -7.39 5.74 -15.63
N GLY A 203 -7.46 7.08 -15.71
CA GLY A 203 -8.65 7.86 -15.36
C GLY A 203 -8.82 8.10 -13.85
N ALA A 204 -7.71 8.18 -13.12
CA ALA A 204 -7.67 8.59 -11.71
C ALA A 204 -6.99 9.97 -11.57
N SER A 205 -7.17 10.61 -10.41
CA SER A 205 -6.59 11.92 -10.12
C SER A 205 -5.28 11.76 -9.37
N PHE A 206 -4.17 12.20 -9.97
CA PHE A 206 -2.87 12.23 -9.31
C PHE A 206 -2.65 13.58 -8.60
N SER A 207 -2.20 13.54 -7.35
CA SER A 207 -1.82 14.73 -6.57
C SER A 207 -0.41 14.56 -6.01
N ALA A 208 0.40 15.59 -6.11
CA ALA A 208 1.75 15.65 -5.53
C ALA A 208 2.02 17.03 -4.93
N SER A 209 2.87 17.05 -3.91
CA SER A 209 3.46 18.27 -3.35
C SER A 209 4.88 18.47 -3.88
N GLU A 210 5.59 19.48 -3.37
CA GLU A 210 7.00 19.73 -3.69
C GLU A 210 7.85 18.44 -3.49
N PRO A 211 8.91 18.24 -4.29
CA PRO A 211 9.81 17.11 -4.12
C PRO A 211 10.33 17.01 -2.68
N ASP A 212 10.42 15.78 -2.16
CA ASP A 212 10.85 15.49 -0.78
C ASP A 212 9.88 15.99 0.33
N ALA A 213 8.85 16.77 0.01
CA ALA A 213 7.84 17.17 0.96
C ALA A 213 6.93 16.00 1.34
N VAL A 214 6.42 16.04 2.57
CA VAL A 214 5.44 15.06 3.05
C VAL A 214 4.10 15.30 2.37
N HIS A 215 3.59 14.31 1.67
CA HIS A 215 2.28 14.36 1.03
C HIS A 215 1.58 13.01 1.11
N VAL A 216 0.35 13.01 1.62
CA VAL A 216 -0.47 11.82 1.78
C VAL A 216 -1.85 12.12 1.23
N VAL A 217 -2.37 11.20 0.42
CA VAL A 217 -3.74 11.24 -0.10
C VAL A 217 -4.51 10.09 0.51
N LEU A 218 -5.63 10.42 1.16
CA LEU A 218 -6.61 9.46 1.66
C LEU A 218 -7.88 9.60 0.81
N ASP A 219 -8.24 8.54 0.09
CA ASP A 219 -9.49 8.44 -0.65
C ASP A 219 -10.21 7.13 -0.31
N ARG A 220 -11.36 7.24 0.35
CA ARG A 220 -12.17 6.10 0.83
C ARG A 220 -11.36 5.14 1.72
N HIS A 221 -11.02 3.96 1.22
CA HIS A 221 -10.23 2.94 1.92
C HIS A 221 -8.75 2.92 1.45
N LEU A 222 -8.37 3.77 0.50
CA LEU A 222 -7.03 3.83 -0.05
C LEU A 222 -6.25 5.02 0.54
N VAL A 223 -5.13 4.72 1.18
CA VAL A 223 -4.13 5.68 1.64
C VAL A 223 -2.90 5.56 0.75
N THR A 224 -2.43 6.68 0.21
CA THR A 224 -1.18 6.71 -0.55
C THR A 224 -0.26 7.81 -0.04
N GLY A 225 1.05 7.54 -0.04
CA GLY A 225 2.08 8.50 0.36
C GLY A 225 3.08 8.73 -0.76
N GLN A 226 3.46 9.98 -0.98
CA GLN A 226 4.33 10.38 -2.11
C GLN A 226 5.73 9.76 -2.02
N ASN A 227 6.36 9.81 -0.85
CA ASN A 227 7.76 9.43 -0.65
C ASN A 227 8.01 8.81 0.73
N ALA A 228 9.28 8.47 1.02
CA ALA A 228 9.66 7.84 2.29
C ALA A 228 9.30 8.70 3.51
N GLY A 229 9.42 10.04 3.42
CA GLY A 229 9.00 10.97 4.48
C GLY A 229 7.50 10.90 4.78
N SER A 230 6.71 10.52 3.79
CA SER A 230 5.25 10.35 3.91
C SER A 230 4.84 9.02 4.57
N THR A 231 5.80 8.13 4.88
CA THR A 231 5.49 6.80 5.45
C THR A 231 4.77 6.89 6.79
N VAL A 232 5.25 7.71 7.72
CA VAL A 232 4.65 7.83 9.07
C VAL A 232 3.20 8.32 9.00
N PRO A 233 2.90 9.47 8.37
CA PRO A 233 1.52 9.94 8.28
C PRO A 233 0.62 9.00 7.48
N ALA A 234 1.14 8.31 6.45
CA ALA A 234 0.35 7.33 5.70
C ALA A 234 -0.07 6.12 6.57
N VAL A 235 0.85 5.57 7.37
CA VAL A 235 0.53 4.46 8.27
C VAL A 235 -0.38 4.91 9.42
N GLN A 236 -0.22 6.13 9.92
CA GLN A 236 -1.13 6.69 10.93
C GLN A 236 -2.56 6.83 10.39
N ASN A 237 -2.73 7.30 9.15
CA ASN A 237 -4.05 7.34 8.50
C ASN A 237 -4.64 5.94 8.30
N LEU A 238 -3.83 4.95 7.93
CA LEU A 238 -4.26 3.55 7.87
C LEU A 238 -4.77 3.06 9.23
N LEU A 239 -4.02 3.32 10.30
CA LEU A 239 -4.39 2.93 11.66
C LEU A 239 -5.70 3.60 12.10
N PHE A 240 -5.90 4.87 11.75
CA PHE A 240 -7.13 5.59 12.01
C PHE A 240 -8.32 4.95 11.27
N LEU A 241 -8.18 4.64 9.98
CA LEU A 241 -9.21 3.93 9.20
C LEU A 241 -9.60 2.59 9.81
N CYS A 242 -8.63 1.81 10.30
CA CYS A 242 -8.88 0.53 10.96
C CYS A 242 -9.49 0.71 12.36
N GLY A 243 -9.12 1.77 13.08
CA GLY A 243 -9.67 2.10 14.39
C GLY A 243 -11.15 2.51 14.35
N SER A 244 -11.55 3.27 13.33
CA SER A 244 -12.94 3.71 13.11
C SER A 244 -13.89 2.60 12.64
N ARG A 245 -13.39 1.36 12.46
CA ARG A 245 -14.19 0.18 12.06
C ARG A 245 -14.65 -0.69 13.24
N LYS A 246 -14.17 -0.41 14.45
CA LYS A 246 -14.61 -1.08 15.69
C LYS A 246 -15.91 -0.48 16.21
#